data_AF-A0A2V9KYQ1-F1
#
_entry.id   AF-A0A2V9KYQ1-F1
#
_cell.length_a   1.000
_cell.length_b   1.000
_cell.length_c   1.000
_cell.angle_alpha   90.00
_cell.angle_beta   90.00
_cell.angle_gamma   90.00
#
_symmetry.space_group_name_H-M   'P 1'
#
loop_
_entity.id
_entity.type
_entity.pdbx_description
1 polymer ?
#
loop_
_entity_poly.entity_id
_entity_poly.type
_entity_poly.pdbx_seq_one_letter_code
_entity_poly.pdbx_strand_id
1 'polypeptide(L)' 'MISQALKAKFDKVIARYPVKRSAIVPLLLFAQDEIGYVSDEAIEEIARRVEV' A
#
# COMPACT_ATOMS: atom_id res chain seq x y z
N MET A 1 9.83 7.19 -3.47
CA MET A 1 9.32 7.24 -2.08
C MET A 1 7.86 7.65 -2.11
N ILE A 2 6.99 6.88 -1.46
CA ILE A 2 5.54 7.11 -1.45
C ILE A 2 5.17 8.37 -0.64
N SER A 3 4.24 9.18 -1.15
CA SER A 3 3.77 10.41 -0.52
C SER A 3 2.99 10.17 0.79
N GLN A 4 2.93 11.19 1.65
CA GLN A 4 2.13 11.12 2.89
C GLN A 4 0.63 11.02 2.59
N ALA A 5 0.16 11.64 1.50
CA ALA A 5 -1.23 11.53 1.06
C ALA A 5 -1.58 10.10 0.67
N LEU A 6 -0.69 9.41 -0.04
CA LEU A 6 -0.89 8.02 -0.43
C LEU A 6 -0.83 7.08 0.79
N LYS A 7 0.06 7.34 1.75
CA LYS A 7 0.08 6.61 3.04
C LYS A 7 -1.26 6.72 3.79
N ALA A 8 -1.82 7.92 3.89
CA ALA A 8 -3.14 8.11 4.51
C ALA A 8 -4.28 7.43 3.72
N LYS A 9 -4.15 7.33 2.39
CA LYS A 9 -5.09 6.57 1.55
C LYS A 9 -4.97 5.06 1.84
N PHE A 10 -3.76 4.53 2.04
CA PHE A 10 -3.56 3.13 2.41
C PHE A 10 -4.31 2.76 3.67
N ASP A 11 -4.20 3.58 4.72
CA ASP A 11 -4.87 3.31 6.00
C ASP A 11 -6.40 3.21 5.84
N LYS A 12 -6.98 4.09 5.02
CA LYS A 12 -8.42 4.05 4.69
C LYS A 12 -8.81 2.83 3.87
N VAL A 13 -7.92 2.34 3.00
CA VAL A 13 -8.18 1.16 2.15
C VAL A 13 -8.08 -0.11 2.97
N ILE A 14 -7.02 -0.25 3.78
CA ILE A 14 -6.81 -1.41 4.67
C ILE A 14 -8.02 -1.59 5.60
N ALA A 15 -8.54 -0.50 6.18
CA ALA A 15 -9.68 -0.53 7.09
C ALA A 15 -10.99 -1.09 6.48
N ARG A 16 -11.08 -1.20 5.15
CA ARG A 16 -12.25 -1.78 4.46
C ARG A 16 -12.20 -3.30 4.35
N TYR A 17 -11.05 -3.91 4.59
CA TYR A 17 -10.86 -5.35 4.47
C TYR A 17 -10.93 -6.02 5.85
N PRO A 18 -11.66 -7.13 5.99
CA PRO A 18 -11.70 -7.89 7.24
C PRO A 18 -10.35 -8.54 7.59
N VAL A 19 -9.49 -8.74 6.58
CA VAL A 19 -8.12 -9.25 6.74
C VAL A 19 -7.16 -8.28 6.04
N LYS A 20 -6.19 -7.72 6.77
CA LYS A 20 -5.31 -6.64 6.25
C LYS A 20 -4.56 -7.02 4.97
N ARG A 21 -4.02 -8.23 4.89
CA ARG A 21 -3.32 -8.75 3.70
C ARG A 21 -4.17 -8.75 2.42
N SER A 22 -5.50 -8.77 2.53
CA SER A 22 -6.38 -8.70 1.37
C SER A 22 -6.30 -7.35 0.63
N ALA A 23 -5.73 -6.32 1.27
CA ALA A 23 -5.51 -5.01 0.66
C ALA A 23 -4.21 -4.93 -0.18
N ILE A 24 -3.38 -5.98 -0.25
CA ILE A 24 -2.07 -5.96 -0.94
C ILE A 24 -2.17 -5.48 -2.38
N VAL A 25 -3.04 -6.07 -3.20
CA VAL A 25 -3.14 -5.73 -4.63
C VAL A 25 -3.54 -4.27 -4.85
N PRO A 26 -4.61 -3.74 -4.21
CA PRO A 26 -4.94 -2.31 -4.29
C PRO A 26 -3.79 -1.38 -3.90
N LEU A 27 -3.07 -1.70 -2.81
CA LEU A 27 -1.97 -0.88 -2.32
C LEU A 27 -0.80 -0.83 -3.32
N LEU A 28 -0.45 -1.98 -3.90
CA LEU A 28 0.59 -2.06 -4.94
C LEU A 28 0.20 -1.28 -6.19
N LEU A 29 -1.06 -1.35 -6.62
CA LEU A 29 -1.55 -0.58 -7.77
C LEU A 29 -1.47 0.94 -7.54
N PHE A 30 -1.83 1.42 -6.35
CA PHE A 30 -1.71 2.85 -6.07
C PHE A 30 -0.26 3.31 -5.92
N ALA A 31 0.62 2.47 -5.38
CA ALA A 31 2.06 2.77 -5.36
C ALA A 31 2.58 2.88 -6.79
N GLN A 32 2.29 1.90 -7.65
CA GLN A 32 2.68 1.91 -9.06
C GLN A 32 2.15 3.15 -9.81
N ASP A 33 0.92 3.57 -9.55
CA ASP A 33 0.33 4.78 -10.15
C ASP A 33 1.10 6.06 -9.76
N GLU A 34 1.58 6.16 -8.51
CA GLU A 34 2.31 7.34 -8.03
C GLU A 34 3.77 7.38 -8.48
N ILE A 35 4.47 6.25 -8.43
CA ILE A 35 5.92 6.19 -8.68
C ILE A 35 6.30 5.61 -10.06
N GLY A 36 5.33 5.11 -10.83
CA GLY A 36 5.51 4.57 -12.18
C GLY A 36 5.91 3.09 -12.25
N TYR A 37 6.18 2.44 -11.12
CA TYR A 37 6.54 1.03 -11.01
C TYR A 37 6.33 0.54 -9.56
N VAL A 38 6.45 -0.77 -9.30
CA VAL A 38 6.45 -1.30 -7.93
C VAL A 38 7.90 -1.40 -7.46
N SER A 39 8.33 -0.47 -6.59
CA SER A 39 9.69 -0.47 -6.02
C SER A 39 9.81 -1.38 -4.80
N ASP A 40 11.02 -1.82 -4.47
CA ASP A 40 11.30 -2.62 -3.27
C ASP A 40 10.90 -1.89 -1.99
N GLU A 41 11.14 -0.58 -1.90
CA GLU A 41 10.75 0.22 -0.74
C GLU A 41 9.22 0.33 -0.60
N ALA A 42 8.50 0.36 -1.72
CA ALA A 42 7.04 0.33 -1.71
C ALA A 42 6.52 -1.03 -1.23
N ILE A 43 7.14 -2.12 -1.68
CA ILE A 43 6.83 -3.49 -1.23
C ILE A 43 7.02 -3.60 0.28
N GLU A 44 8.18 -3.19 0.81
CA GLU A 44 8.46 -3.27 2.25
C GLU A 44 7.50 -2.42 3.09
N GLU A 45 7.18 -1.20 2.64
CA GLU A 45 6.21 -0.34 3.33
C GLU A 45 4.82 -0.96 3.35
N ILE A 46 4.37 -1.54 2.23
CA ILE A 46 3.06 -2.19 2.13
C ILE A 46 3.03 -3.46 2.98
N ALA A 47 4.07 -4.28 2.93
CA ALA A 47 4.22 -5.49 3.74
C ALA A 47 4.10 -5.20 5.24
N ARG A 48 4.83 -4.18 5.73
CA ARG A 48 4.72 -3.70 7.13
C ARG A 48 3.29 -3.28 7.49
N ARG A 49 2.58 -2.59 6.60
CA ARG A 49 1.21 -2.09 6.87
C ARG A 49 0.17 -3.21 6.89
N VAL A 50 0.35 -4.22 6.06
CA VAL A 50 -0.58 -5.36 5.93
C VAL A 50 -0.20 -6.57 6.77
N GLU A 51 0.88 -6.46 7.55
CA GLU A 51 1.38 -7.47 8.50
C GLU A 51 1.80 -8.78 7.81
N VAL A 52 2.61 -8.66 6.74
CA VAL A 52 3.23 -9.77 5.99
C VAL A 52 4.74 -9.61 5.94
#